data_AF-A0A963W7C7-F1
#
_entry.id   AF-A0A963W7C7-F1
#
_cell.length_a   1.000
_cell.length_b   1.000
_cell.length_c   1.000
_cell.angle_alpha   90.00
_cell.angle_beta   90.00
_cell.angle_gamma   90.00
#
_symmetry.space_group_name_H-M   'P 1'
#
loop_
_entity.id
_entity.type
_entity.pdbx_description
1 polymer ?
#
loop_
_entity_poly.entity_id
_entity_poly.type
_entity_poly.pdbx_seq_one_letter_code
_entity_poly.pdbx_strand_id
1 'polypeptide(L)'
;MENTFVVEDEQHAVVTATLFLCGSETPLQRTGERLAVSKAIDCEGSGRITLRYASGGKHDCIVGYVTPGAVQNFAYRASENGCA
;
A
#
# COMPACT_ATOMS: atom_id res chain seq x y z
N MET A 1 10.61 4.50 14.36
CA MET A 1 10.51 5.43 13.22
C MET A 1 9.46 4.85 12.28
N GLU A 2 8.55 5.68 11.79
CA GLU A 2 7.42 5.22 10.99
C GLU A 2 7.74 5.28 9.51
N ASN A 3 7.37 4.23 8.77
CA ASN A 3 7.42 4.16 7.32
C ASN A 3 6.03 4.48 6.78
N THR A 4 5.94 5.08 5.60
CA THR A 4 4.66 5.43 5.00
C THR A 4 4.39 4.64 3.73
N PHE A 5 3.14 4.22 3.57
CA PHE A 5 2.66 3.48 2.42
C PHE A 5 1.41 4.19 1.91
N VAL A 6 1.50 4.76 0.71
CA VAL A 6 0.48 5.63 0.14
C VAL A 6 0.08 5.13 -1.24
N VAL A 7 -1.22 5.14 -1.52
CA VAL A 7 -1.79 4.90 -2.83
C VAL A 7 -2.68 6.08 -3.19
N GLU A 8 -2.34 6.79 -4.27
CA GLU A 8 -3.19 7.82 -4.86
C GLU A 8 -4.27 7.16 -5.72
N ASP A 9 -5.52 7.55 -5.54
CA ASP A 9 -6.69 7.04 -6.25
C ASP A 9 -7.61 8.21 -6.61
N GLU A 10 -7.15 9.04 -7.56
CA GLU A 10 -7.86 10.23 -8.06
C GLU A 10 -9.27 9.85 -8.60
N GLN A 11 -9.40 8.65 -9.17
CA GLN A 11 -10.65 8.17 -9.77
C GLN A 11 -11.62 7.55 -8.75
N HIS A 12 -11.21 7.42 -7.48
CA HIS A 12 -11.98 6.75 -6.43
C HIS A 12 -12.42 5.32 -6.83
N ALA A 13 -11.59 4.64 -7.64
CA ALA A 13 -11.91 3.33 -8.18
C ALA A 13 -11.59 2.19 -7.18
N VAL A 14 -10.71 2.45 -6.21
CA VAL A 14 -10.27 1.46 -5.21
C VAL A 14 -11.22 1.46 -4.01
N VAL A 15 -11.86 0.33 -3.74
CA VAL A 15 -12.76 0.18 -2.58
C VAL A 15 -11.97 -0.12 -1.31
N THR A 16 -10.94 -0.96 -1.40
CA THR A 16 -10.09 -1.32 -0.26
C THR A 16 -8.63 -1.45 -0.69
N ALA A 17 -7.72 -1.04 0.18
CA ALA A 17 -6.29 -1.33 0.05
C ALA A 17 -5.75 -1.95 1.34
N THR A 18 -4.92 -2.99 1.21
CA THR A 18 -4.36 -3.72 2.35
C THR A 18 -2.87 -3.96 2.13
N LEU A 19 -2.05 -3.48 3.07
CA LEU A 19 -0.62 -3.76 3.12
C LEU A 19 -0.38 -5.16 3.70
N PHE A 20 0.39 -5.97 2.98
CA PHE A 20 0.94 -7.24 3.42
C PHE A 20 2.44 -7.06 3.57
N LEU A 21 2.93 -6.98 4.81
CA LEU A 21 4.33 -6.77 5.11
C LEU A 21 4.69 -7.53 6.39
N CYS A 22 5.84 -8.22 6.37
CA CYS A 22 6.32 -8.97 7.53
C CYS A 22 5.33 -10.02 8.06
N GLY A 23 4.52 -10.63 7.19
CA GLY A 23 3.46 -11.57 7.61
C GLY A 23 2.26 -10.93 8.31
N SER A 24 2.22 -9.59 8.39
CA SER A 24 1.09 -8.84 8.93
C SER A 24 0.27 -8.21 7.81
N GLU A 25 -1.04 -8.17 8.01
CA GLU A 25 -1.99 -7.46 7.15
C GLU A 25 -2.40 -6.16 7.83
N THR A 26 -2.40 -5.05 7.09
CA THR A 26 -2.78 -3.75 7.64
C THR A 26 -3.59 -2.97 6.61
N PRO A 27 -4.87 -2.64 6.90
CA PRO A 27 -5.69 -1.87 5.98
C PRO A 27 -5.20 -0.42 5.87
N LEU A 28 -5.11 0.08 4.63
CA LEU A 28 -4.88 1.50 4.38
C LEU A 28 -6.18 2.25 4.61
N GLN A 29 -6.08 3.42 5.24
CA GLN A 29 -7.22 4.29 5.53
C GLN A 29 -7.39 5.32 4.42
N ARG A 30 -8.63 5.56 4.00
CA ARG A 30 -8.95 6.54 2.96
C ARG A 30 -9.10 7.94 3.57
N THR A 31 -8.40 8.89 2.97
CA THR A 31 -8.54 10.33 3.23
C THR A 31 -8.59 11.05 1.89
N GLY A 32 -9.80 11.36 1.42
CA GLY A 32 -10.03 11.90 0.07
C GLY A 32 -9.54 10.93 -1.02
N GLU A 33 -8.67 11.43 -1.89
CA GLU A 33 -8.08 10.71 -3.02
C GLU A 33 -6.89 9.82 -2.62
N ARG A 34 -6.61 9.66 -1.32
CA ARG A 34 -5.46 8.88 -0.85
C ARG A 34 -5.88 7.76 0.08
N LEU A 35 -5.29 6.59 -0.12
CA LEU A 35 -5.27 5.49 0.83
C LEU A 35 -3.88 5.45 1.45
N ALA A 36 -3.78 5.48 2.79
CA ALA A 36 -2.49 5.51 3.45
C ALA A 36 -2.44 4.73 4.76
N VAL A 37 -1.25 4.28 5.13
CA VAL A 37 -0.93 3.80 6.48
C VAL A 37 0.52 4.14 6.84
N SER A 38 0.74 4.40 8.12
CA SER A 38 2.08 4.50 8.71
C SER A 38 2.34 3.26 9.57
N LYS A 39 3.52 2.65 9.43
CA LYS A 39 3.91 1.47 10.20
C LYS A 39 5.41 1.46 10.47
N ALA A 40 5.80 1.12 11.69
CA ALA A 40 7.17 0.69 11.98
C ALA A 40 7.48 -0.63 11.26
N ILE A 41 8.69 -0.74 10.71
CA ILE A 41 9.18 -1.98 10.09
C ILE A 41 10.18 -2.61 11.06
N ASP A 42 9.84 -3.79 11.56
CA ASP A 42 10.59 -4.57 12.53
C ASP A 42 11.12 -5.89 11.94
N CYS A 43 10.86 -6.15 10.66
CA CYS A 43 11.38 -7.30 9.93
C CYS A 43 12.19 -6.89 8.70
N GLU A 44 12.91 -7.87 8.16
CA GLU A 44 13.61 -7.75 6.89
C GLU A 44 12.91 -8.60 5.82
N GLY A 45 12.64 -8.03 4.65
CA GLY A 45 11.96 -8.76 3.57
C GLY A 45 11.23 -7.84 2.59
N SER A 46 10.30 -8.39 1.83
CA SER A 46 9.48 -7.64 0.86
C SER A 46 8.00 -7.74 1.20
N GLY A 47 7.19 -6.89 0.58
CA GLY A 47 5.74 -6.89 0.79
C GLY A 47 4.95 -6.55 -0.45
N ARG A 48 3.66 -6.31 -0.26
CA ARG A 48 2.77 -5.79 -1.30
C ARG A 48 1.60 -5.04 -0.70
N ILE A 49 1.02 -4.14 -1.46
CA ILE A 49 -0.29 -3.55 -1.17
C ILE A 49 -1.28 -4.15 -2.15
N THR A 50 -2.26 -4.92 -1.66
CA THR A 50 -3.36 -5.40 -2.49
C THR A 50 -4.44 -4.33 -2.56
N LEU A 51 -4.80 -3.94 -3.78
CA LEU A 51 -5.93 -3.07 -4.11
C LEU A 51 -7.11 -3.92 -4.59
N ARG A 52 -8.32 -3.60 -4.12
CA ARG A 52 -9.58 -4.13 -4.68
C ARG A 52 -10.38 -2.98 -5.27
N TYR A 53 -10.80 -3.15 -6.51
CA TYR A 53 -11.49 -2.12 -7.28
C TYR A 53 -13.00 -2.35 -7.27
N ALA A 54 -13.77 -1.29 -7.45
CA ALA A 54 -15.23 -1.34 -7.50
C ALA A 54 -15.75 -2.21 -8.66
N SER A 55 -14.96 -2.33 -9.73
CA SER A 55 -15.19 -3.24 -10.85
C SER A 55 -15.07 -4.74 -10.49
N GLY A 56 -14.58 -5.05 -9.28
CA GLY A 56 -14.25 -6.41 -8.84
C GLY A 56 -12.80 -6.82 -9.13
N GLY A 57 -12.04 -5.99 -9.85
CA GLY A 57 -10.62 -6.23 -10.13
C GLY A 57 -9.74 -6.21 -8.87
N LYS A 58 -8.61 -6.91 -8.93
CA LYS A 58 -7.58 -6.90 -7.88
C LYS A 58 -6.20 -6.70 -8.50
N HIS A 59 -5.41 -5.82 -7.90
CA HIS A 59 -4.01 -5.59 -8.28
C HIS A 59 -3.13 -5.51 -7.05
N ASP A 60 -1.88 -5.94 -7.18
CA ASP A 60 -0.88 -5.89 -6.11
C ASP A 60 0.22 -4.88 -6.48
N CYS A 61 0.41 -3.85 -5.65
CA CYS A 61 1.55 -2.94 -5.73
C CYS A 61 2.72 -3.56 -4.95
N ILE A 62 3.85 -3.83 -5.61
CA ILE A 62 5.00 -4.46 -4.94
C ILE A 62 5.68 -3.45 -4.03
N VAL A 63 5.69 -3.75 -2.73
CA VAL A 63 6.56 -3.08 -1.76
C VAL A 63 7.89 -3.80 -1.84
N GLY A 64 8.92 -3.05 -2.22
CA GLY A 64 10.28 -3.56 -2.35
C GLY A 64 10.87 -4.05 -1.03
N TYR A 65 12.19 -4.18 -0.99
CA TYR A 65 12.87 -4.64 0.22
C TYR A 65 12.77 -3.60 1.34
N VAL A 66 12.47 -4.08 2.54
CA VAL A 66 12.42 -3.31 3.77
C VAL A 66 13.39 -3.89 4.79
N THR A 67 13.93 -3.02 5.64
CA THR A 67 14.94 -3.39 6.64
C THR A 67 14.62 -2.72 7.98
N PRO A 68 14.78 -3.41 9.12
CA PRO A 68 14.52 -2.83 10.43
C PRO A 68 15.33 -1.56 10.68
N GLY A 69 14.69 -0.54 11.24
CA GLY A 69 15.32 0.74 11.57
C GLY A 69 15.56 1.67 10.38
N ALA A 70 15.31 1.25 9.14
CA ALA A 70 15.25 2.15 8.00
C ALA A 70 13.95 2.96 7.99
N VAL A 71 13.99 4.15 7.41
CA VAL A 71 12.80 4.96 7.09
C VAL A 71 12.66 5.01 5.58
N GLN A 72 11.55 4.46 5.10
CA GLN A 72 11.21 4.30 3.71
C GLN A 72 9.78 4.80 3.50
N ASN A 73 9.56 5.48 2.39
CA ASN A 73 8.26 5.96 1.97
C ASN A 73 7.96 5.34 0.61
N PHE A 74 6.84 4.63 0.53
CA PHE A 74 6.36 4.00 -0.69
C PHE A 74 5.09 4.73 -1.13
N ALA A 75 5.11 5.24 -2.35
CA ALA A 75 3.98 5.91 -2.97
C ALA A 75 3.68 5.24 -4.32
N TYR A 76 2.40 4.95 -4.55
CA TYR A 76 1.91 4.36 -5.79
C TYR A 76 0.73 5.19 -6.31
N ARG A 77 0.50 5.12 -7.61
CA ARG A 77 -0.74 5.61 -8.21
C ARG A 77 -1.60 4.44 -8.68
N ALA A 78 -2.83 4.38 -8.19
CA ALA A 78 -3.81 3.42 -8.67
C ALA A 78 -4.27 3.80 -10.09
N SER A 79 -4.29 2.80 -10.96
CA SER A 79 -4.86 2.88 -12.31
C SER A 79 -5.74 1.65 -12.56
N GLU A 80 -6.52 1.66 -13.64
CA GLU A 80 -7.32 0.51 -14.05
C GLU A 80 -6.49 -0.77 -14.30
N ASN A 81 -5.20 -0.62 -14.61
CA ASN A 81 -4.32 -1.74 -14.95
C ASN A 81 -3.35 -2.13 -13.82
N GLY A 82 -3.46 -1.50 -12.65
CA GLY A 82 -2.62 -1.78 -11.49
C GLY A 82 -1.95 -0.52 -10.92
N CYS A 83 -0.73 -0.69 -10.42
CA CYS A 83 0.00 0.37 -9.71
C CYS A 83 1.18 0.87 -10.56
N ALA A 84 1.30 2.18 -10.69
CA ALA A 84 2.44 2.87 -11.28
C ALA A 84 3.27 3.58 -10.20
#